data_AF-A0A3D0KJM5-F1
#
_entry.id   AF-A0A3D0KJM5-F1
#
_cell.length_a   1.000
_cell.length_b   1.000
_cell.length_c   1.000
_cell.angle_alpha   90.00
_cell.angle_beta   90.00
_cell.angle_gamma   90.00
#
_symmetry.space_group_name_H-M   'P 1'
#
loop_
_entity.id
_entity.type
_entity.pdbx_description
1 polymer ?
#
loop_
_entity_poly.entity_id
_entity_poly.type
_entity_poly.pdbx_seq_one_letter_code
_entity_poly.pdbx_strand_id
1 'polypeptide(L)'
;MPQDDFYTKMRAGLSALLRQWRSLGQADTDQLALILAETARVAKLGTPDETPSGATLEQWSREEHGEIPLWAPRTAVFLLNQMPARPTPQSDAEACAWAYCWLRNRSFDSLHAAHDALPSHLKVPLENALEAAWRDQQGLRLV
;
A
#
# COMPACT_ATOMS: atom_id res chain seq x y z
N MET A 1 23.72 -5.58 -0.19
CA MET A 1 22.70 -6.19 0.67
C MET A 1 21.34 -5.91 0.06
N PRO A 2 20.68 -6.89 -0.59
CA PRO A 2 19.44 -6.66 -1.34
C PRO A 2 18.19 -6.41 -0.47
N GLN A 3 18.18 -6.85 0.79
CA GLN A 3 17.07 -6.57 1.73
C GLN A 3 17.02 -5.09 2.14
N ASP A 4 18.18 -4.47 2.40
CA ASP A 4 18.27 -3.06 2.77
C ASP A 4 17.74 -2.12 1.65
N ASP A 5 17.88 -2.54 0.40
CA ASP A 5 17.39 -1.78 -0.76
C ASP A 5 15.85 -1.86 -0.88
N PHE A 6 15.26 -3.04 -0.65
CA PHE A 6 13.80 -3.20 -0.70
C PHE A 6 13.09 -2.39 0.39
N TYR A 7 13.51 -2.53 1.65
CA TYR A 7 12.84 -1.83 2.76
C TYR A 7 12.94 -0.31 2.61
N THR A 8 14.10 0.19 2.15
CA THR A 8 14.30 1.63 1.86
C THR A 8 13.35 2.12 0.76
N LYS A 9 13.25 1.39 -0.37
CA LYS A 9 12.32 1.71 -1.47
C LYS A 9 10.87 1.66 -1.02
N MET A 10 10.50 0.62 -0.26
CA MET A 10 9.16 0.43 0.29
C MET A 10 8.77 1.62 1.17
N ARG A 11 9.64 2.04 2.10
CA ARG A 11 9.39 3.19 2.99
C ARG A 11 9.15 4.47 2.20
N ALA A 12 10.00 4.75 1.20
CA ALA A 12 9.85 5.91 0.33
C ALA A 12 8.55 5.87 -0.51
N GLY A 13 8.05 4.67 -0.85
CA GLY A 13 6.84 4.50 -1.66
C GLY A 13 5.51 4.62 -0.92
N LEU A 14 5.49 4.62 0.42
CA LEU A 14 4.23 4.64 1.18
C LEU A 14 3.40 5.90 0.95
N SER A 15 4.04 7.07 0.86
CA SER A 15 3.36 8.34 0.59
C SER A 15 2.84 8.45 -0.84
N ALA A 16 3.50 7.77 -1.80
CA ALA A 16 3.06 7.70 -3.19
C ALA A 16 1.69 7.02 -3.31
N LEU A 17 1.46 5.92 -2.58
CA LEU A 17 0.16 5.24 -2.54
C LEU A 17 -0.97 6.15 -2.07
N LEU A 18 -0.70 6.96 -1.03
CA LEU A 18 -1.68 7.93 -0.51
C LEU A 18 -1.91 9.09 -1.48
N ARG A 19 -0.85 9.54 -2.16
CA ARG A 19 -0.94 10.54 -3.23
C ARG A 19 -1.78 10.03 -4.41
N GLN A 20 -1.61 8.78 -4.80
CA GLN A 20 -2.38 8.16 -5.87
C GLN A 20 -3.86 8.00 -5.47
N TRP A 21 -4.14 7.59 -4.22
CA TRP A 21 -5.51 7.57 -3.67
C TRP A 21 -6.15 8.95 -3.73
N ARG A 22 -5.44 10.00 -3.30
CA ARG A 22 -5.93 11.39 -3.39
C ARG A 22 -6.20 11.86 -4.81
N SER A 23 -5.32 11.49 -5.75
CA SER A 23 -5.41 11.93 -7.15
C SER A 23 -6.57 11.26 -7.90
N LEU A 24 -6.84 9.98 -7.62
CA LEU A 24 -7.87 9.20 -8.31
C LEU A 24 -9.23 9.21 -7.58
N GLY A 25 -9.23 9.53 -6.29
CA GLY A 25 -10.44 9.64 -5.48
C GLY A 25 -11.33 10.79 -5.95
N GLN A 26 -12.63 10.52 -6.11
CA GLN A 26 -13.61 11.50 -6.57
C GLN A 26 -14.38 12.12 -5.39
N ALA A 27 -13.64 12.66 -4.43
CA ALA A 27 -14.20 13.31 -3.24
C ALA A 27 -13.22 14.38 -2.72
N ASP A 28 -13.68 15.25 -1.83
CA ASP A 28 -12.79 16.18 -1.15
C ASP A 28 -11.82 15.44 -0.20
N THR A 29 -10.74 16.12 0.23
CA THR A 29 -9.67 15.46 0.98
C THR A 29 -10.14 14.94 2.35
N ASP A 30 -11.09 15.61 3.01
CA ASP A 30 -11.65 15.16 4.29
C ASP A 30 -12.49 13.89 4.11
N GLN A 31 -13.31 13.84 3.07
CA GLN A 31 -14.08 12.65 2.71
C GLN A 31 -13.16 11.49 2.33
N LEU A 32 -12.09 11.73 1.57
CA LEU A 32 -11.10 10.70 1.24
C LEU A 32 -10.38 10.16 2.48
N ALA A 33 -10.10 11.01 3.47
CA ALA A 33 -9.51 10.62 4.74
C ALA A 33 -10.47 9.78 5.59
N LEU A 34 -11.75 10.17 5.64
CA LEU A 34 -12.81 9.41 6.27
C LEU A 34 -12.99 8.03 5.64
N ILE A 35 -13.12 7.96 4.30
CA ILE A 35 -13.26 6.69 3.57
C ILE A 35 -12.08 5.77 3.87
N LEU A 36 -10.87 6.31 3.89
CA LEU A 36 -9.67 5.54 4.20
C LEU A 36 -9.73 4.95 5.62
N ALA A 37 -10.09 5.74 6.63
CA ALA A 37 -10.18 5.25 8.01
C ALA A 37 -11.33 4.25 8.22
N GLU A 38 -12.53 4.53 7.71
CA GLU A 38 -13.66 3.62 7.88
C GLU A 38 -13.44 2.30 7.14
N THR A 39 -12.84 2.35 5.94
CA THR A 39 -12.46 1.14 5.21
C THR A 39 -11.43 0.34 6.00
N ALA A 40 -10.45 0.98 6.64
CA ALA A 40 -9.45 0.30 7.44
C ALA A 40 -10.10 -0.50 8.58
N ARG A 41 -11.06 0.13 9.29
CA ARG A 41 -11.81 -0.51 10.38
C ARG A 41 -12.66 -1.69 9.88
N VAL A 42 -13.47 -1.46 8.85
CA VAL A 42 -14.41 -2.47 8.32
C VAL A 42 -13.68 -3.65 7.69
N ALA A 43 -12.62 -3.40 6.92
CA ALA A 43 -11.83 -4.42 6.25
C ALA A 43 -10.73 -5.04 7.16
N LYS A 44 -10.64 -4.61 8.43
CA LYS A 44 -9.65 -5.07 9.42
C LYS A 44 -8.20 -4.92 8.94
N LEU A 45 -7.90 -3.83 8.23
CA LEU A 45 -6.57 -3.50 7.71
C LEU A 45 -5.71 -2.72 8.71
N GLY A 46 -6.27 -2.49 9.89
CA GLY A 46 -5.70 -1.80 11.03
C GLY A 46 -6.79 -1.06 11.78
N THR A 47 -6.43 -0.45 12.91
CA THR A 47 -7.36 0.31 13.74
C THR A 47 -6.87 1.74 13.80
N PRO A 48 -7.46 2.67 13.02
CA PRO A 48 -7.25 4.09 13.23
C PRO A 48 -7.80 4.48 14.61
N ASP A 49 -6.93 4.97 15.50
CA ASP A 49 -7.32 5.49 16.81
C ASP A 49 -8.32 6.65 16.65
N GLU A 50 -8.03 7.53 15.70
CA GLU A 50 -8.89 8.64 15.28
C GLU A 50 -9.05 8.64 13.76
N THR A 51 -10.14 9.22 13.28
CA THR A 51 -10.30 9.48 11.85
C THR A 51 -9.41 10.67 11.47
N PRO A 52 -8.45 10.52 10.54
CA PRO A 52 -7.57 11.61 10.16
C PRO A 52 -8.35 12.70 9.43
N SER A 53 -7.90 13.94 9.58
CA SER A 53 -8.38 15.04 8.76
C SER A 53 -7.84 14.95 7.33
N GLY A 54 -8.44 15.70 6.41
CA GLY A 54 -7.90 15.89 5.06
C GLY A 54 -6.49 16.50 5.07
N ALA A 55 -6.20 17.40 6.01
CA ALA A 55 -4.86 17.97 6.18
C ALA A 55 -3.83 16.91 6.59
N THR A 56 -4.20 15.99 7.48
CA THR A 56 -3.37 14.85 7.89
C THR A 56 -3.09 13.92 6.70
N LEU A 57 -4.12 13.59 5.91
CA LEU A 57 -3.96 12.79 4.69
C LEU A 57 -3.06 13.49 3.66
N GLU A 58 -3.21 14.81 3.53
CA GLU A 58 -2.35 15.60 2.65
C GLU A 58 -0.88 15.58 3.08
N GLN A 59 -0.62 15.74 4.36
CA GLN A 59 0.72 15.64 4.94
C GLN A 59 1.35 14.27 4.63
N TRP A 60 0.65 13.18 4.94
CA TRP A 60 1.15 11.83 4.68
C TRP A 60 1.45 11.55 3.19
N SER A 61 0.77 12.24 2.28
CA SER A 61 1.00 12.08 0.83
C SER A 61 2.24 12.81 0.31
N ARG A 62 2.82 13.70 1.14
CA ARG A 62 4.01 14.52 0.80
C ARG A 62 5.27 13.99 1.48
N GLU A 63 5.16 13.37 2.66
CA GLU A 63 6.30 12.92 3.45
C GLU A 63 6.86 11.58 2.95
N GLU A 64 8.02 11.58 2.30
CA GLU A 64 8.70 10.35 1.85
C GLU A 64 9.23 9.49 3.00
N HIS A 65 9.55 10.11 4.14
CA HIS A 65 10.14 9.43 5.31
C HIS A 65 9.37 9.70 6.61
N GLY A 66 8.13 10.19 6.50
CA GLY A 66 7.28 10.51 7.64
C GLY A 66 6.79 9.29 8.41
N GLU A 67 6.31 9.51 9.62
CA GLU A 67 5.60 8.50 10.40
C GLU A 67 4.16 8.36 9.89
N ILE A 68 4.01 7.60 8.80
CA ILE A 68 2.71 7.23 8.26
C ILE A 68 2.24 5.96 8.98
N PRO A 69 1.06 5.95 9.61
CA PRO A 69 0.55 4.74 10.24
C PRO A 69 0.23 3.69 9.16
N LEU A 70 0.80 2.49 9.29
CA LEU A 70 0.81 1.49 8.21
C LEU A 70 -0.59 1.07 7.73
N TRP A 71 -1.63 1.21 8.55
CA TRP A 71 -3.01 0.94 8.13
C TRP A 71 -3.44 1.85 6.97
N ALA A 72 -2.92 3.07 6.85
CA ALA A 72 -3.32 4.03 5.83
C ALA A 72 -2.89 3.60 4.42
N PRO A 73 -1.59 3.37 4.11
CA PRO A 73 -1.18 2.89 2.79
C PRO A 73 -1.69 1.48 2.49
N ARG A 74 -1.84 0.61 3.50
CA ARG A 74 -2.52 -0.69 3.35
C ARG A 74 -3.94 -0.54 2.84
N THR A 75 -4.68 0.40 3.41
CA THR A 75 -6.06 0.65 3.00
C THR A 75 -6.15 1.32 1.64
N ALA A 76 -5.20 2.22 1.32
CA ALA A 76 -5.10 2.79 -0.02
C ALA A 76 -4.91 1.71 -1.08
N VAL A 77 -4.00 0.74 -0.88
CA VAL A 77 -3.82 -0.40 -1.79
C VAL A 77 -5.08 -1.25 -1.91
N PHE A 78 -5.78 -1.50 -0.80
CA PHE A 78 -7.05 -2.21 -0.85
C PHE A 78 -8.07 -1.51 -1.76
N LEU A 79 -8.19 -0.18 -1.65
CA LEU A 79 -9.11 0.62 -2.46
C LEU A 79 -8.65 0.74 -3.93
N LEU A 80 -7.39 1.06 -4.17
CA LEU A 80 -6.78 1.21 -5.50
C LEU A 80 -6.94 -0.07 -6.33
N ASN A 81 -6.73 -1.26 -5.73
CA ASN A 81 -6.91 -2.55 -6.40
C ASN A 81 -8.34 -2.80 -6.93
N GLN A 82 -9.32 -2.07 -6.41
CA GLN A 82 -10.75 -2.22 -6.76
C GLN A 82 -11.23 -1.08 -7.68
N MET A 83 -10.40 -0.08 -7.97
CA MET A 83 -10.80 1.07 -8.77
C MET A 83 -11.01 0.70 -10.25
N PRO A 84 -12.10 1.15 -10.89
CA PRO A 84 -12.33 0.95 -12.32
C PRO A 84 -11.24 1.54 -13.22
N ALA A 85 -10.54 2.58 -12.75
CA ALA A 85 -9.43 3.22 -13.44
C ALA A 85 -8.19 2.33 -13.58
N ARG A 86 -8.13 1.18 -12.88
CA ARG A 86 -7.03 0.20 -12.93
C ARG A 86 -5.64 0.86 -12.72
N PRO A 87 -5.46 1.57 -11.59
CA PRO A 87 -4.19 2.23 -11.31
C PRO A 87 -3.03 1.23 -11.26
N THR A 88 -1.90 1.64 -11.80
CA THR A 88 -0.62 0.94 -11.67
C THR A 88 0.36 1.79 -10.86
N PRO A 89 1.36 1.20 -10.20
CA PRO A 89 2.44 1.98 -9.60
C PRO A 89 3.14 2.83 -10.66
N GLN A 90 3.58 4.03 -10.27
CA GLN A 90 4.25 5.02 -11.11
C GLN A 90 5.77 5.04 -10.92
N SER A 91 6.28 4.27 -9.95
CA SER A 91 7.71 4.14 -9.65
C SER A 91 8.03 2.80 -9.00
N ASP A 92 9.31 2.42 -8.99
CA ASP A 92 9.79 1.22 -8.30
C ASP A 92 9.54 1.28 -6.78
N ALA A 93 9.68 2.45 -6.17
CA ALA A 93 9.41 2.66 -4.75
C ALA A 93 7.93 2.41 -4.43
N GLU A 94 7.03 2.98 -5.25
CA GLU A 94 5.59 2.75 -5.11
C GLU A 94 5.22 1.29 -5.36
N ALA A 95 5.85 0.60 -6.33
CA ALA A 95 5.65 -0.82 -6.56
C ALA A 95 6.07 -1.66 -5.35
N CYS A 96 7.20 -1.33 -4.71
CA CYS A 96 7.65 -1.99 -3.47
C CYS A 96 6.67 -1.78 -2.32
N ALA A 97 6.19 -0.55 -2.13
CA ALA A 97 5.17 -0.22 -1.14
C ALA A 97 3.85 -0.95 -1.39
N TRP A 98 3.42 -1.03 -2.65
CA TRP A 98 2.22 -1.73 -3.07
C TRP A 98 2.29 -3.22 -2.76
N ALA A 99 3.38 -3.88 -3.19
CA ALA A 99 3.63 -5.29 -2.93
C ALA A 99 3.68 -5.61 -1.43
N TYR A 100 4.36 -4.78 -0.65
CA TYR A 100 4.42 -4.90 0.80
C TYR A 100 3.03 -4.81 1.46
N CYS A 101 2.23 -3.82 1.06
CA CYS A 101 0.88 -3.65 1.57
C CYS A 101 -0.05 -4.80 1.13
N TRP A 102 0.07 -5.25 -0.12
CA TRP A 102 -0.69 -6.38 -0.66
C TRP A 102 -0.50 -7.66 0.15
N LEU A 103 0.75 -8.03 0.42
CA LEU A 103 1.08 -9.23 1.22
C LEU A 103 0.65 -9.12 2.69
N ARG A 104 0.42 -7.91 3.20
CA ARG A 104 -0.08 -7.67 4.56
C ARG A 104 -1.59 -7.53 4.65
N ASN A 105 -2.26 -7.29 3.53
CA ASN A 105 -3.73 -7.18 3.52
C ASN A 105 -4.41 -8.54 3.54
N ARG A 106 -3.72 -9.60 3.12
CA ARG A 106 -4.25 -10.97 3.03
C ARG A 106 -3.14 -11.98 3.31
N SER A 107 -3.51 -13.14 3.81
CA SER A 107 -2.59 -14.28 3.95
C SER A 107 -2.53 -15.05 2.64
N PHE A 108 -1.33 -15.45 2.25
CA PHE A 108 -1.08 -16.29 1.08
C PHE A 108 -0.16 -17.44 1.47
N ASP A 109 -0.40 -18.61 0.89
CA ASP A 109 0.40 -19.81 1.16
C ASP A 109 1.69 -19.86 0.33
N SER A 110 1.74 -19.13 -0.78
CA SER A 110 2.91 -19.05 -1.66
C SER A 110 2.98 -17.73 -2.42
N LEU A 111 4.17 -17.40 -2.93
CA LEU A 111 4.38 -16.26 -3.84
C LEU A 111 3.48 -16.37 -5.08
N HIS A 112 3.35 -17.59 -5.64
CA HIS A 112 2.49 -17.81 -6.80
C HIS A 112 1.02 -17.51 -6.48
N ALA A 113 0.51 -17.96 -5.33
CA ALA A 113 -0.85 -17.62 -4.90
C ALA A 113 -1.05 -16.11 -4.68
N ALA A 114 -0.05 -15.42 -4.12
CA ALA A 114 -0.07 -13.98 -3.96
C ALA A 114 -0.10 -13.24 -5.30
N HIS A 115 0.66 -13.71 -6.29
CA HIS A 115 0.69 -13.14 -7.64
C HIS A 115 -0.60 -13.40 -8.40
N ASP A 116 -1.13 -14.62 -8.32
CA ASP A 116 -2.35 -14.98 -9.05
C ASP A 116 -3.59 -14.26 -8.54
N ALA A 117 -3.62 -13.94 -7.26
CA ALA A 117 -4.68 -13.15 -6.64
C ALA A 117 -4.62 -11.65 -6.98
N LEU A 118 -3.55 -11.15 -7.62
CA LEU A 118 -3.51 -9.75 -8.07
C LEU A 118 -4.52 -9.51 -9.19
N PRO A 119 -5.12 -8.29 -9.23
CA PRO A 119 -5.78 -7.81 -10.43
C PRO A 119 -4.88 -7.93 -11.66
N SER A 120 -5.45 -8.28 -12.82
CA SER A 120 -4.68 -8.59 -14.04
C SER A 120 -3.72 -7.47 -14.47
N HIS A 121 -4.14 -6.20 -14.32
CA HIS A 121 -3.33 -5.02 -14.64
C HIS A 121 -2.11 -4.82 -13.71
N LEU A 122 -2.08 -5.50 -12.55
CA LEU A 122 -1.01 -5.40 -11.58
C LEU A 122 -0.04 -6.60 -11.61
N LYS A 123 -0.39 -7.70 -12.29
CA LYS A 123 0.45 -8.91 -12.34
C LYS A 123 1.85 -8.63 -12.89
N VAL A 124 1.96 -7.89 -14.01
CA VAL A 124 3.25 -7.55 -14.63
C VAL A 124 3.95 -6.42 -13.87
N PRO A 125 3.31 -5.27 -13.55
CA PRO A 125 3.99 -4.18 -12.86
C PRO A 125 4.54 -4.52 -11.46
N LEU A 126 3.93 -5.50 -10.78
CA LEU A 126 4.33 -5.89 -9.42
C LEU A 126 5.17 -7.16 -9.36
N GLU A 127 5.49 -7.82 -10.47
CA GLU A 127 6.17 -9.14 -10.45
C GLU A 127 7.46 -9.13 -9.62
N ASN A 128 8.40 -8.24 -9.96
CA ASN A 128 9.68 -8.12 -9.26
C ASN A 128 9.52 -7.62 -7.82
N ALA A 129 8.65 -6.62 -7.61
CA ALA A 129 8.41 -6.03 -6.30
C ALA A 129 7.75 -7.04 -5.33
N LEU A 130 6.84 -7.87 -5.84
CA LEU A 130 6.17 -8.92 -5.07
C LEU A 130 7.14 -10.02 -4.67
N GLU A 131 8.03 -10.42 -5.56
CA GLU A 131 9.08 -11.39 -5.24
C GLU A 131 10.02 -10.84 -4.14
N ALA A 132 10.45 -9.58 -4.26
CA ALA A 132 11.27 -8.93 -3.24
C ALA A 132 10.55 -8.81 -1.89
N ALA A 133 9.30 -8.37 -1.89
CA ALA A 133 8.46 -8.26 -0.68
C ALA A 133 8.22 -9.62 -0.02
N TRP A 134 8.06 -10.69 -0.81
CA TRP A 134 7.90 -12.04 -0.28
C TRP A 134 9.17 -12.51 0.44
N ARG A 135 10.34 -12.33 -0.17
CA ARG A 135 11.63 -12.67 0.46
C ARG A 135 11.84 -11.90 1.76
N ASP A 136 11.51 -10.61 1.79
CA ASP A 136 11.53 -9.77 2.99
C ASP A 136 10.62 -10.33 4.09
N GLN A 137 9.36 -10.64 3.76
CA GLN A 137 8.40 -11.21 4.71
C GLN A 137 8.83 -12.56 5.27
N GLN A 138 9.44 -13.44 4.47
CA GLN A 138 9.95 -14.73 4.97
C GLN A 138 11.22 -14.56 5.80
N GLY A 139 12.10 -13.62 5.45
CA GLY A 139 13.27 -13.28 6.24
C GLY A 139 12.91 -12.84 7.67
N LEU A 140 11.83 -12.08 7.83
CA LEU A 140 11.30 -11.68 9.14
C LEU A 140 10.67 -12.82 9.95
N ARG A 141 10.35 -13.97 9.32
CA ARG A 141 9.76 -15.15 10.00
C ARG A 141 10.80 -16.16 10.46
N LEU A 142 12.05 -16.03 10.01
CA LEU A 142 13.15 -16.96 10.31
C LEU A 142 14.04 -16.48 11.47
N VAL A 143 13.68 -15.37 12.12
CA VAL A 143 14.37 -14.78 13.28
C VAL A 143 13.56 -15.00 14.55
#